data_AF-A0A940JHD9-F1
#
_entry.id   AF-A0A940JHD9-F1
#
_cell.length_a   1.000
_cell.length_b   1.000
_cell.length_c   1.000
_cell.angle_alpha   90.00
_cell.angle_beta   90.00
_cell.angle_gamma   90.00
#
_symmetry.space_group_name_H-M   'P 1'
#
loop_
_entity.id
_entity.type
_entity.pdbx_description
1 polymer ?
#
loop_
_entity_poly.entity_id
_entity_poly.type
_entity_poly.pdbx_seq_one_letter_code
_entity_poly.pdbx_strand_id
1 'polypeptide(L)' 'MDLNELYFDHQISLMRADAADCGRLRLLHRNNALAIARRIVGIHRASGAGAVISWAATSVGDYQQPGHRPIRLATAQ' A
#
# COMPACT_ATOMS: atom_id res chain seq x y z
N MET A 1 -16.74 -4.48 15.17
CA MET A 1 -15.62 -3.83 14.45
C MET A 1 -16.26 -2.93 13.41
N ASP A 2 -15.92 -1.64 13.39
CA ASP A 2 -16.48 -0.70 12.42
C ASP A 2 -15.65 -0.69 11.12
N LEU A 3 -16.33 -0.65 9.98
CA LEU A 3 -15.68 -0.65 8.68
C LEU A 3 -14.94 0.68 8.44
N ASN A 4 -15.47 1.80 8.94
CA ASN A 4 -14.81 3.11 8.79
C ASN A 4 -13.52 3.19 9.60
N GLU A 5 -13.50 2.62 10.81
CA GLU A 5 -12.28 2.50 11.62
C GLU A 5 -11.18 1.71 10.88
N LEU A 6 -11.54 0.58 10.25
CA LEU A 6 -10.59 -0.19 9.44
C LEU A 6 -10.09 0.60 8.22
N TYR A 7 -10.95 1.37 7.57
CA TYR A 7 -10.51 2.23 6.47
C TYR A 7 -9.57 3.34 6.94
N PHE A 8 -9.86 3.96 8.07
CA PHE A 8 -9.00 4.97 8.67
C PHE A 8 -7.62 4.39 8.98
N ASP A 9 -7.56 3.26 9.67
CA ASP A 9 -6.28 2.60 10.03
C ASP A 9 -5.48 2.16 8.80
N HIS A 10 -6.16 1.71 7.75
CA HIS A 10 -5.54 1.38 6.48
C HIS A 10 -4.84 2.59 5.87
N GLN A 11 -5.54 3.73 5.79
CA GLN A 11 -5.00 4.97 5.23
C GLN A 11 -3.83 5.50 6.06
N ILE A 12 -3.93 5.47 7.39
CA ILE A 12 -2.83 5.87 8.28
C ILE A 12 -1.60 4.98 8.06
N SER A 13 -1.80 3.67 7.88
CA SER A 13 -0.70 2.75 7.61
C SER A 13 -0.03 3.04 6.26
N LEU A 14 -0.79 3.39 5.22
CA LEU A 14 -0.23 3.80 3.93
C LEU A 14 0.54 5.13 4.02
N MET A 15 -0.03 6.14 4.68
CA MET A 15 0.65 7.43 4.89
C MET A 15 1.97 7.26 5.65
N ARG A 16 2.00 6.40 6.68
CA ARG A 16 3.22 6.09 7.42
C ARG A 16 4.24 5.30 6.60
N ALA A 17 3.79 4.43 5.70
CA ALA A 17 4.70 3.74 4.80
C ALA A 17 5.37 4.72 3.82
N ASP A 18 4.61 5.68 3.30
CA ASP A 18 5.13 6.69 2.37
C ASP A 18 6.11 7.65 3.06
N ALA A 19 5.77 8.11 4.26
CA ALA A 19 6.62 8.99 5.07
C ALA A 19 7.83 8.29 5.73
N ALA A 20 7.96 6.97 5.64
CA ALA A 20 9.05 6.24 6.30
C ALA A 20 10.34 6.29 5.48
N ASP A 21 11.38 6.92 6.05
CA ASP A 21 12.71 7.02 5.43
C ASP A 21 13.46 5.68 5.40
N CYS A 22 13.21 4.80 6.37
CA CYS A 22 13.86 3.49 6.41
C CYS A 22 13.00 2.38 5.79
N GLY A 23 13.63 1.55 4.96
CA GLY A 23 12.95 0.46 4.24
C GLY A 23 12.25 -0.54 5.16
N ARG A 24 12.79 -0.78 6.36
CA ARG A 24 12.18 -1.68 7.34
C ARG A 24 10.86 -1.13 7.90
N LEU A 25 10.80 0.15 8.29
CA LEU A 25 9.55 0.76 8.77
C LEU A 25 8.53 0.89 7.63
N ARG A 26 8.99 1.25 6.42
CA ARG A 26 8.16 1.25 5.22
C ARG A 26 7.50 -0.12 4.98
N LEU A 27 8.27 -1.20 5.04
CA LEU A 27 7.76 -2.56 4.89
C LEU A 27 6.80 -2.94 6.02
N LEU A 28 7.11 -2.58 7.27
CA LEU A 28 6.22 -2.81 8.42
C LEU A 28 4.85 -2.14 8.21
N HIS A 29 4.84 -0.87 7.84
CA HIS A 29 3.61 -0.11 7.62
C HIS A 29 2.80 -0.65 6.42
N ARG A 30 3.48 -1.11 5.35
CA ARG A 30 2.84 -1.79 4.21
C ARG A 30 2.20 -3.12 4.60
N ASN A 31 2.89 -3.93 5.40
CA ASN A 31 2.36 -5.19 5.90
C ASN A 31 1.13 -4.95 6.79
N ASN A 32 1.14 -3.89 7.60
CA ASN A 32 -0.02 -3.50 8.41
C ASN A 32 -1.20 -3.08 7.51
N ALA A 33 -0.96 -2.24 6.50
CA ALA A 33 -1.99 -1.86 5.53
C ALA A 33 -2.58 -3.10 4.83
N LEU A 34 -1.72 -4.03 4.37
CA LEU A 34 -2.17 -5.26 3.72
C LEU A 34 -3.03 -6.13 4.65
N ALA A 35 -2.65 -6.26 5.93
CA ALA A 35 -3.42 -7.01 6.90
C ALA A 35 -4.82 -6.41 7.12
N ILE A 36 -4.92 -5.08 7.18
CA ILE A 36 -6.19 -4.37 7.32
C ILE A 36 -7.04 -4.50 6.05
N ALA A 37 -6.44 -4.40 4.87
CA ALA A 37 -7.13 -4.59 3.59
C ALA A 37 -7.77 -5.99 3.49
N ARG A 38 -7.05 -7.04 3.95
CA ARG A 38 -7.61 -8.40 4.00
C ARG A 38 -8.82 -8.52 4.94
N ARG A 39 -8.81 -7.81 6.08
CA ARG A 39 -9.95 -7.76 7.00
C ARG A 39 -11.15 -7.06 6.37
N ILE A 40 -10.93 -5.93 5.72
CA ILE A 40 -11.95 -5.19 4.95
C ILE A 40 -12.58 -6.10 3.88
N VAL A 41 -11.76 -6.81 3.10
CA VAL A 41 -12.25 -7.76 2.08
C VAL A 41 -13.07 -8.88 2.72
N GLY A 42 -12.63 -9.42 3.86
CA GLY A 42 -13.38 -10.43 4.61
C GLY A 42 -14.77 -9.94 5.02
N ILE A 43 -14.87 -8.70 5.51
CA ILE A 43 -16.14 -8.06 5.88
C ILE A 43 -17.03 -7.87 4.65
N HIS A 44 -16.50 -7.31 3.55
CA HIS A 44 -17.27 -7.13 2.31
C HIS A 44 -17.75 -8.45 1.72
N ARG A 45 -16.93 -9.50 1.75
CA ARG A 45 -17.31 -10.84 1.31
C ARG A 45 -18.44 -11.42 2.17
N ALA A 46 -18.37 -11.24 3.49
CA ALA A 46 -19.42 -11.68 4.40
C ALA A 46 -20.73 -10.90 4.18
N SER A 47 -20.64 -9.63 3.78
CA SER A 47 -21.79 -8.77 3.47
C SER A 47 -22.36 -8.97 2.05
N GLY A 48 -21.82 -9.91 1.26
CA GLY A 48 -22.23 -10.13 -0.15
C GLY A 48 -21.79 -9.01 -1.12
N ALA A 49 -20.97 -8.07 -0.65
CA ALA A 49 -20.45 -6.96 -1.45
C ALA A 49 -19.24 -7.40 -2.28
N GLY A 50 -19.50 -8.07 -3.41
CA GLY A 50 -18.47 -8.57 -4.34
C GLY A 50 -17.61 -7.50 -5.04
N ALA A 51 -17.88 -6.21 -4.82
CA ALA A 51 -17.26 -5.11 -5.57
C ALA A 51 -15.90 -4.63 -5.02
N VAL A 52 -15.47 -5.02 -3.81
CA VAL A 52 -14.27 -4.46 -3.15
C VAL A 52 -13.03 -5.33 -3.31
N ILE A 53 -12.83 -5.92 -4.50
CA ILE A 53 -11.69 -6.82 -4.77
C ILE A 53 -10.44 -6.04 -5.26
N SER A 54 -10.58 -4.78 -5.67
CA SER A 54 -9.49 -4.03 -6.31
C SER A 54 -8.32 -3.63 -5.38
N TRP A 55 -8.54 -3.51 -4.06
CA TRP A 55 -7.52 -2.92 -3.18
C TRP A 55 -6.45 -3.92 -2.73
N ALA A 56 -6.79 -5.20 -2.68
CA ALA A 56 -5.83 -6.26 -2.36
C ALA A 56 -4.80 -6.46 -3.48
N ALA A 57 -5.14 -6.10 -4.73
CA ALA A 57 -4.29 -6.30 -5.90
C ALA A 57 -3.21 -5.20 -6.05
N THR A 58 -3.51 -3.96 -5.64
CA THR A 58 -2.62 -2.80 -5.84
C THR A 58 -1.32 -2.87 -5.03
N SER A 59 -1.25 -3.71 -3.98
CA SER A 59 -0.06 -3.83 -3.13
C SER A 59 0.96 -4.89 -3.57
N VAL A 60 0.66 -5.66 -4.62
CA VAL A 60 1.54 -6.75 -5.10
C VAL A 60 2.28 -6.39 -6.40
N GLY A 61 1.82 -5.39 -7.17
CA GLY A 61 2.37 -5.05 -8.49
C GLY A 61 3.54 -4.05 -8.53
N ASP A 62 3.69 -3.17 -7.54
CA ASP A 62 4.59 -2.00 -7.64
C ASP A 62 5.96 -2.16 -6.95
N TYR A 63 6.36 -3.40 -6.60
CA TYR A 63 7.66 -3.66 -5.95
C TYR A 63 8.69 -4.34 -6.85
N GLN A 64 8.61 -4.15 -8.17
CA GLN A 64 9.77 -4.34 -9.03
C GLN A 64 10.57 -3.03 -9.10
N GLN A 65 11.39 -2.74 -8.08
CA GLN A 65 12.55 -1.87 -8.30
C GLN A 65 13.75 -2.74 -8.67
N PRO A 66 14.53 -2.34 -9.68
CA PRO A 66 15.96 -2.25 -9.42
C PRO A 66 16.55 -0.95 -10.00
N GLY A 67 17.48 -0.37 -9.24
CA GLY A 67 18.14 0.88 -9.59
C GLY A 67 18.80 0.88 -10.98
N HIS A 68 18.23 1.66 -11.90
CA HIS A 68 18.92 2.15 -13.07
C HIS A 68 18.90 3.67 -13.06
N ARG A 69 19.99 4.28 -12.61
CA ARG A 69 20.38 5.61 -13.09
C ARG A 69 20.87 5.45 -14.54
N PRO A 70 20.37 6.21 -15.51
CA PRO A 70 21.23 6.68 -16.58
C PRO A 70 21.88 8.01 -16.14
N ILE A 71 23.21 7.97 -16.08
CA ILE A 71 24.08 9.14 -16.04
C ILE A 71 24.20 9.70 -17.47
N ARG A 72 24.31 11.04 -17.59
CA ARG A 72 24.57 11.90 -18.79
C ARG A 72 23.30 12.37 -19.55
N LEU A 73 23.21 13.62 -20.03
CA LEU A 73 24.24 14.59 -20.43
C LEU A 73 24.01 16.00 -19.88
N ALA A 74 25.11 16.66 -19.52
CA ALA A 74 25.26 18.11 -19.62
C ALA A 74 25.52 18.51 -21.09
N THR A 75 24.92 19.62 -21.51
CA THR A 75 25.40 20.67 -22.44
C THR A 75 24.22 21.65 -22.50
N ALA A 76 24.21 22.83 -21.84
CA ALA A 76 25.01 24.01 -22.14
C ALA A 76 25.25 24.17 -23.65
N GLN A 77 24.31 24.83 -24.33
CA GLN A 77 24.48 26.13 -25.00
C GLN A 77 23.12 26.63 -25.52
#